data_AF-A0AAW2WUD8-F1
#
_entry.id   AF-A0AAW2WUD8-F1
#
_cell.length_a   1.000
_cell.length_b   1.000
_cell.length_c   1.000
_cell.angle_alpha   90.00
_cell.angle_beta   90.00
_cell.angle_gamma   90.00
#
_symmetry.space_group_name_H-M   'P 1'
#
loop_
_entity.id
_entity.type
_entity.pdbx_description
1 polymer ?
#
loop_
_entity_poly.entity_id
_entity_poly.type
_entity_poly.pdbx_seq_one_letter_code
_entity_poly.pdbx_strand_id
1 'polypeptide(L)'
;MNEKTKEEIILCLQRNEDIFAWTPQDLEGIDPKMITHHLNIDPSIKPVKQKKRHFGPEKDKIIQAEVDKLMAVGHIEEIQFPRMAIQCSPSA
;
A
#
# COMPACT_ATOMS: atom_id res chain seq x y z
N MET A 1 10.69 8.20 -33.35
CA MET A 1 9.61 7.21 -33.21
C MET A 1 8.65 7.41 -34.38
N ASN A 2 8.31 6.36 -35.12
CA ASN A 2 7.46 6.48 -36.32
C ASN A 2 5.98 6.64 -35.91
N GLU A 3 5.19 7.37 -36.71
CA GLU A 3 3.76 7.61 -36.50
C GLU A 3 2.99 6.29 -36.33
N LYS A 4 3.27 5.32 -37.20
CA LYS A 4 2.65 3.98 -37.17
C LYS A 4 2.92 3.23 -35.87
N THR A 5 4.15 3.30 -35.37
CA THR A 5 4.54 2.64 -34.11
C THR A 5 3.86 3.29 -32.91
N LYS A 6 3.62 4.61 -32.96
CA LYS A 6 2.88 5.33 -31.92
C LYS A 6 1.41 4.88 -31.87
N GLU A 7 0.77 4.72 -33.02
CA GLU A 7 -0.61 4.22 -33.10
C GLU A 7 -0.74 2.78 -32.59
N GLU A 8 0.18 1.89 -32.96
CA GLU A 8 0.22 0.51 -32.48
C GLU A 8 0.34 0.42 -30.95
N ILE A 9 1.17 1.29 -30.35
CA ILE A 9 1.32 1.35 -28.88
C ILE A 9 0.04 1.86 -28.22
N ILE A 10 -0.59 2.92 -28.75
CA ILE A 10 -1.83 3.47 -28.19
C ILE A 10 -2.94 2.42 -28.20
N LEU A 11 -3.12 1.71 -29.33
CA LEU A 11 -4.11 0.64 -29.43
C LEU A 11 -3.84 -0.50 -28.46
N CYS A 12 -2.56 -0.85 -28.26
CA CYS A 12 -2.17 -1.86 -27.28
C CYS A 12 -2.54 -1.43 -25.86
N LEU A 13 -2.23 -0.19 -25.47
CA LEU A 13 -2.56 0.32 -24.14
C LEU A 13 -4.07 0.40 -23.90
N GLN A 14 -4.84 0.88 -24.88
CA GLN A 14 -6.31 0.94 -24.80
C GLN A 14 -6.94 -0.45 -24.68
N ARG A 15 -6.39 -1.45 -25.37
CA ARG A 15 -6.90 -2.82 -25.32
C ARG A 15 -6.64 -3.51 -23.98
N ASN A 16 -5.65 -3.04 -23.23
CA ASN A 16 -5.21 -3.61 -21.96
C ASN A 16 -5.43 -2.61 -20.80
N GLU A 17 -6.43 -1.73 -20.92
CA GLU A 17 -6.71 -0.69 -19.92
C GLU A 17 -6.99 -1.29 -18.52
N ASP A 18 -7.58 -2.48 -18.48
CA ASP A 18 -7.92 -3.26 -17.28
C ASP A 18 -6.71 -3.89 -16.58
N ILE A 19 -5.55 -3.97 -17.23
CA ILE A 19 -4.32 -4.52 -16.63
C ILE A 19 -3.65 -3.49 -15.70
N PHE A 20 -3.92 -2.19 -15.91
CA PHE A 20 -3.27 -1.12 -15.17
C PHE A 20 -4.12 -0.67 -13.99
N ALA A 21 -3.45 -0.38 -12.87
CA ALA A 21 -4.09 0.25 -11.74
C ALA A 21 -4.07 1.77 -11.88
N TRP A 22 -5.15 2.33 -12.43
CA TRP A 22 -5.29 3.78 -12.66
C TRP A 22 -5.59 4.54 -11.37
N THR A 23 -6.25 3.87 -10.44
CA THR A 23 -6.62 4.37 -9.12
C THR A 23 -6.13 3.41 -8.04
N PRO A 24 -5.96 3.87 -6.78
CA PRO A 24 -5.60 2.97 -5.70
C PRO A 24 -6.61 1.84 -5.45
N GLN A 25 -7.87 2.04 -5.85
CA GLN A 25 -8.91 1.01 -5.82
C GLN A 25 -8.60 -0.15 -6.77
N ASP A 26 -8.00 0.13 -7.93
CA ASP A 26 -7.64 -0.87 -8.92
C ASP A 26 -6.42 -1.70 -8.50
N LEU A 27 -5.68 -1.24 -7.48
CA LEU A 27 -4.69 -2.07 -6.79
C LEU A 27 -5.43 -3.06 -5.88
N GLU A 28 -6.14 -4.02 -6.46
CA GLU A 28 -6.55 -5.19 -5.69
C GLU A 28 -5.28 -5.98 -5.37
N GLY A 29 -4.79 -5.82 -4.15
CA GLY A 29 -3.62 -6.55 -3.68
C GLY A 29 -3.82 -8.05 -3.79
N ILE A 30 -2.73 -8.80 -3.69
CA ILE A 30 -2.81 -10.25 -3.53
C ILE A 30 -3.54 -10.54 -2.22
N ASP A 31 -4.57 -11.40 -2.26
CA ASP A 31 -5.29 -11.84 -1.06
C ASP A 31 -4.26 -12.30 0.00
N PRO A 32 -4.22 -11.69 1.19
CA PRO A 32 -3.33 -12.10 2.26
C PRO A 32 -3.46 -13.58 2.63
N LYS A 33 -4.64 -14.19 2.41
CA LYS A 33 -4.87 -15.63 2.59
C LYS A 33 -4.12 -16.48 1.57
N MET A 34 -3.83 -15.93 0.39
CA MET A 34 -3.04 -16.61 -0.64
C MET A 34 -1.55 -16.57 -0.32
N ILE A 35 -0.98 -15.38 -0.16
CA ILE A 35 0.44 -15.19 0.16
C ILE A 35 0.57 -13.98 1.09
N THR A 36 1.20 -14.18 2.26
CA THR A 36 1.61 -13.11 3.17
C THR A 36 3.12 -13.21 3.42
N HIS A 37 3.81 -12.07 3.41
CA HIS A 37 5.21 -12.00 3.80
C HIS A 37 5.34 -11.83 5.31
N HIS A 38 6.18 -12.66 5.93
CA HIS A 38 6.53 -12.52 7.34
C HIS A 38 7.92 -11.90 7.47
N LEU A 39 8.03 -10.84 8.26
CA LEU A 39 9.33 -10.27 8.61
C LEU A 39 10.00 -11.20 9.63
N ASN A 40 11.20 -11.68 9.34
CA ASN A 40 11.97 -12.54 10.25
C ASN A 40 12.62 -11.68 11.35
N ILE A 41 11.85 -11.38 12.39
CA ILE A 41 12.29 -10.57 13.53
C ILE A 41 12.70 -11.52 14.66
N ASP A 42 13.84 -11.24 15.30
CA ASP A 42 14.25 -11.94 16.51
C ASP A 42 13.29 -11.57 17.67
N PRO A 43 12.52 -12.54 18.22
CA PRO A 43 11.52 -12.27 19.25
C PRO A 43 12.14 -11.85 20.59
N SER A 44 13.45 -12.01 20.77
CA SER A 44 14.17 -11.53 21.96
C SER A 44 14.42 -10.02 21.93
N ILE A 45 14.30 -9.38 20.76
CA ILE A 45 14.53 -7.95 20.59
C ILE A 45 13.28 -7.17 21.00
N LYS A 46 13.47 -6.20 21.89
CA LYS A 46 12.39 -5.32 22.36
C LYS A 46 11.99 -4.32 21.25
N PRO A 47 10.68 -4.15 20.98
CA PRO A 47 10.23 -3.17 20.01
C PRO A 47 10.56 -1.74 20.48
N VAL A 48 11.06 -0.91 19.56
CA VAL A 48 11.41 0.50 19.84
C VAL A 48 10.29 1.41 19.32
N LYS A 49 9.65 2.16 20.22
CA LYS A 49 8.67 3.16 19.83
C LYS A 49 9.37 4.40 19.27
N GLN A 50 9.26 4.63 17.98
CA GLN A 50 9.76 5.85 17.36
C GLN A 50 8.84 7.04 17.64
N LYS A 51 9.41 8.21 17.91
CA LYS A 51 8.64 9.44 18.09
C LYS A 51 8.04 9.88 16.76
N LYS A 52 6.74 10.18 16.73
CA LYS A 52 6.07 10.75 15.55
C LYS A 52 6.79 12.04 15.13
N ARG A 53 7.16 12.12 13.84
CA ARG A 53 7.71 13.34 13.25
C ARG A 53 6.56 14.30 12.92
N HIS A 54 6.78 15.59 13.17
CA HIS A 54 5.85 16.65 12.78
C HIS A 54 6.34 17.28 11.48
N PHE A 55 5.50 17.36 10.46
CA PHE A 55 5.88 17.86 9.14
C PHE A 55 5.40 19.29 8.88
N GLY A 56 4.70 19.90 9.85
CA GLY A 56 4.05 21.19 9.72
C GLY A 56 2.62 21.05 9.19
N PRO A 57 1.75 22.06 9.44
CA PRO A 57 0.31 21.94 9.25
C PRO A 57 -0.12 21.71 7.80
N GLU A 58 0.62 22.22 6.82
CA GLU A 58 0.33 22.02 5.41
C GLU A 58 0.59 20.56 4.98
N LYS A 59 1.76 20.03 5.33
CA LYS A 59 2.12 18.64 5.01
C LYS A 59 1.27 17.64 5.79
N ASP A 60 0.97 17.93 7.06
CA ASP A 60 0.13 17.08 7.89
C ASP A 60 -1.28 16.92 7.28
N LYS A 61 -1.84 17.95 6.63
CA LYS A 61 -3.11 17.85 5.91
C LYS A 61 -3.03 16.92 4.69
N ILE A 62 -1.95 17.02 3.91
CA ILE A 62 -1.72 16.16 2.74
C ILE A 62 -1.56 14.70 3.18
N ILE A 63 -0.76 14.49 4.23
CA ILE A 63 -0.56 13.15 4.82
C ILE A 63 -1.89 12.58 5.29
N GLN A 64 -2.70 13.37 6.00
CA GLN A 64 -4.00 12.90 6.48
C GLN A 64 -4.93 12.52 5.33
N ALA A 65 -5.02 13.34 4.28
CA ALA A 65 -5.85 13.04 3.12
C ALA A 65 -5.42 11.74 2.42
N GLU A 66 -4.11 11.48 2.30
CA GLU A 66 -3.62 10.23 1.71
C GLU A 66 -3.87 9.02 2.62
N VAL A 67 -3.71 9.18 3.94
CA VAL A 67 -4.05 8.13 4.92
C VAL A 67 -5.53 7.77 4.83
N ASP A 68 -6.43 8.75 4.78
CA ASP A 68 -7.87 8.52 4.67
C ASP A 68 -8.21 7.78 3.36
N LYS A 69 -7.55 8.15 2.25
CA LYS A 69 -7.70 7.47 0.96
C LYS A 69 -7.27 6.01 1.01
N LEU A 70 -6.11 5.72 1.60
CA LEU A 70 -5.60 4.35 1.71
C LEU A 70 -6.44 3.50 2.67
N MET A 71 -6.93 4.09 3.77
CA MET A 71 -7.86 3.43 4.68
C MET A 71 -9.19 3.08 3.98
N ALA A 72 -9.74 3.99 3.17
CA ALA A 72 -11.00 3.76 2.48
C ALA A 72 -10.95 2.57 1.50
N VAL A 73 -9.78 2.29 0.92
CA VAL A 73 -9.57 1.15 0.02
C VAL A 73 -9.18 -0.13 0.78
N GLY A 74 -8.90 -0.04 2.09
CA GLY A 74 -8.49 -1.18 2.91
C GLY A 74 -7.01 -1.59 2.73
N HIS A 75 -6.19 -0.73 2.13
CA HIS A 75 -4.75 -0.95 1.96
C HIS A 75 -3.95 -0.83 3.26
N ILE A 76 -4.48 -0.05 4.21
CA ILE A 76 -3.89 0.14 5.53
C ILE A 76 -4.97 0.01 6.60
N GLU A 77 -4.56 -0.44 7.78
CA GLU A 77 -5.42 -0.60 8.95
C GLU A 77 -4.76 -0.02 10.21
N GLU A 78 -5.58 0.43 11.15
CA GLU A 78 -5.08 0.90 12.45
C GLU A 78 -4.75 -0.29 13.36
N ILE A 79 -3.57 -0.23 13.99
CA ILE A 79 -3.04 -1.30 14.82
C ILE A 79 -2.60 -0.75 16.19
N GLN A 80 -2.72 -1.58 17.23
CA GLN A 80 -2.29 -1.22 18.58
C GLN A 80 -0.83 -1.62 18.84
N PHE A 81 0.08 -0.65 18.89
CA PHE A 81 1.49 -0.84 19.25
C PHE A 81 1.65 -0.95 20.79
N PRO A 82 2.50 -1.84 21.36
CA PRO A 82 3.59 -2.61 20.76
C PRO A 82 3.26 -4.08 20.43
N ARG A 83 1.97 -4.45 20.34
CA ARG A 83 1.50 -5.84 20.32
C ARG A 83 2.02 -6.69 19.15
N MET A 84 2.56 -6.05 18.11
CA MET A 84 3.00 -6.66 16.85
C MET A 84 4.42 -7.28 16.84
N ALA A 85 5.14 -7.35 17.96
CA ALA A 85 6.50 -7.91 17.92
C ALA A 85 6.56 -9.43 17.67
N ILE A 86 5.45 -10.19 17.75
CA ILE A 86 5.54 -11.68 17.74
C ILE A 86 4.47 -12.40 16.89
N GLN A 87 3.33 -11.80 16.54
CA GLN A 87 2.28 -12.50 15.79
C GLN A 87 1.58 -11.57 14.80
N CYS A 88 2.00 -11.61 13.53
CA CYS A 88 1.04 -11.44 12.44
C CYS A 88 0.24 -12.74 12.37
N SER A 89 -0.81 -12.86 13.18
CA SER A 89 -1.84 -13.87 12.96
C SER A 89 -2.68 -13.43 11.76
N PRO A 90 -3.04 -14.33 10.85
CA PRO A 90 -3.98 -14.00 9.79
C PRO A 90 -5.33 -13.68 10.45
N SER A 91 -5.81 -12.45 10.30
CA SER A 91 -7.19 -12.14 10.65
C SER A 91 -8.11 -12.99 9.77
N ALA A 92 -9.02 -13.72 10.41
CA ALA A 92 -10.02 -14.59 9.78
C ALA A 92 -10.98 -13.80 8.86
#